data_AF-A0A1B7WEL9-F1
#
_entry.id   AF-A0A1B7WEL9-F1
#
_cell.length_a   1.000
_cell.length_b   1.000
_cell.length_c   1.000
_cell.angle_alpha   90.00
_cell.angle_beta   90.00
_cell.angle_gamma   90.00
#
_symmetry.space_group_name_H-M   'P 1'
#
loop_
_entity.id
_entity.type
_entity.pdbx_description
1 polymer ?
#
loop_
_entity_poly.entity_id
_entity_poly.type
_entity_poly.pdbx_seq_one_letter_code
_entity_poly.pdbx_strand_id
1 'polypeptide(L)'
;MKPNFAQMSRSELKAYVRRNRDDLEALDILVSRRTPDSEATWYAPMVTAEGVPIEENIQLAVEAIQERIALEREQESIRSITEATKAFVHKEMMKSVESREEKKKINQESRNE
;
A
#
# COMPACT_ATOMS: atom_id res chain seq x y z
N MET A 1 -20.44 21.73 -25.49
CA MET A 1 -21.39 21.22 -24.47
C MET A 1 -20.58 20.61 -23.36
N LYS A 2 -20.86 20.95 -22.09
CA LYS A 2 -20.15 20.34 -20.96
C LYS A 2 -20.61 18.90 -20.75
N PRO A 3 -19.71 17.94 -20.46
CA PRO A 3 -20.09 16.59 -20.09
C PRO A 3 -20.88 16.56 -18.78
N ASN A 4 -21.68 15.52 -18.56
CA ASN A 4 -22.29 15.28 -17.26
C ASN A 4 -21.27 14.61 -16.33
N PHE A 5 -20.53 15.42 -15.57
CA PHE A 5 -19.50 14.95 -14.64
C PHE A 5 -20.03 14.00 -13.57
N ALA A 6 -21.30 14.13 -13.16
CA ALA A 6 -21.94 13.27 -12.17
C ALA A 6 -22.06 11.82 -12.64
N GLN A 7 -22.20 11.59 -13.94
CA GLN A 7 -22.33 10.25 -14.55
C GLN A 7 -20.97 9.66 -14.98
N MET A 8 -19.90 10.47 -15.02
CA MET A 8 -18.57 9.99 -15.38
C MET A 8 -17.96 9.14 -14.27
N SER A 9 -17.24 8.09 -14.64
CA SER A 9 -16.38 7.36 -13.72
C SER A 9 -15.23 8.24 -13.21
N ARG A 10 -14.59 7.84 -12.10
CA ARG A 10 -13.49 8.61 -11.50
C ARG A 10 -12.27 8.70 -12.43
N SER A 11 -12.00 7.67 -13.23
CA SER A 11 -10.91 7.66 -14.23
C SER A 11 -11.17 8.61 -15.39
N GLU A 12 -12.40 8.61 -15.92
CA GLU A 12 -12.81 9.53 -16.99
C GLU A 12 -12.78 10.98 -16.53
N LEU A 13 -13.28 11.26 -15.31
CA LEU A 13 -13.26 12.61 -14.75
C LEU A 13 -11.82 13.11 -14.52
N LYS A 14 -10.92 12.25 -14.02
CA LYS A 14 -9.48 12.57 -13.94
C LYS A 14 -8.87 12.90 -15.30
N ALA A 15 -9.20 12.10 -16.33
CA ALA A 15 -8.68 12.32 -17.68
C ALA A 15 -9.19 13.64 -18.28
N TYR A 16 -10.47 13.98 -18.04
CA TYR A 16 -11.06 15.25 -18.47
C TYR A 16 -10.40 16.44 -17.77
N VAL A 17 -10.31 16.43 -16.44
CA VAL A 17 -9.67 17.50 -15.65
C VAL A 17 -8.22 17.71 -16.08
N ARG A 18 -7.49 16.62 -16.38
CA ARG A 18 -6.10 16.72 -16.82
C ARG A 18 -5.93 17.45 -18.16
N ARG A 19 -6.92 17.34 -19.05
CA ARG A 19 -6.98 18.03 -20.36
C ARG A 19 -7.56 19.44 -20.26
N ASN A 20 -8.44 19.68 -19.29
CA ASN A 20 -9.17 20.93 -19.09
C ASN A 20 -8.89 21.48 -17.68
N ARG A 21 -7.65 21.92 -17.44
CA ARG A 21 -7.19 22.30 -16.09
C ARG A 21 -7.92 23.51 -15.50
N ASP A 22 -8.50 24.35 -16.36
CA ASP A 22 -9.19 25.58 -15.94
C ASP A 22 -10.71 25.37 -15.72
N ASP A 23 -11.24 24.17 -15.97
CA ASP A 23 -12.65 23.86 -15.72
C ASP A 23 -12.87 23.56 -14.23
N LEU A 24 -13.05 24.63 -13.46
CA LEU A 24 -13.21 24.59 -11.99
C LEU A 24 -14.35 23.67 -11.54
N GLU A 25 -15.42 23.54 -12.33
CA GLU A 25 -16.54 22.65 -12.03
C GLU A 25 -16.13 21.17 -12.06
N ALA A 26 -15.35 20.77 -13.08
CA ALA A 26 -14.85 19.40 -13.17
C ALA A 26 -13.84 19.09 -12.06
N LEU A 27 -13.03 20.08 -11.68
CA LEU A 27 -12.11 20.00 -10.54
C LEU A 27 -12.87 19.83 -9.22
N ASP A 28 -13.88 20.66 -8.98
CA ASP A 28 -14.68 20.63 -7.76
C ASP A 28 -15.41 19.29 -7.60
N ILE A 29 -16.01 18.77 -8.67
CA ILE A 29 -16.65 17.44 -8.66
C ILE A 29 -15.62 16.32 -8.44
N LEU A 30 -14.41 16.45 -8.98
CA LEU A 30 -13.35 15.46 -8.75
C LEU A 30 -12.89 15.43 -7.29
N VAL A 31 -12.80 16.61 -6.65
CA VAL A 31 -12.37 16.76 -5.26
C VAL A 31 -13.48 16.38 -4.29
N SER A 32 -14.73 16.76 -4.54
CA SER A 32 -15.88 16.42 -3.68
C SER A 32 -16.16 14.91 -3.64
N ARG A 33 -15.83 14.17 -4.71
CA ARG A 33 -15.83 12.70 -4.74
C ARG A 33 -14.70 12.07 -3.93
N ARG A 34 -13.82 12.85 -3.29
CA ARG A 34 -12.96 12.34 -2.24
C ARG A 34 -13.82 12.24 -0.99
N THR A 35 -14.55 11.15 -0.87
CA THR A 35 -14.85 10.67 0.48
C THR A 35 -13.50 10.35 1.13
N PRO A 36 -13.28 10.74 2.40
CA PRO A 36 -12.33 10.02 3.21
C PRO A 36 -12.70 8.54 3.05
N ASP A 37 -11.74 7.69 2.72
CA ASP A 37 -12.00 6.27 2.74
C ASP A 37 -12.48 5.88 4.15
N SER A 38 -13.16 4.74 4.27
CA SER A 38 -13.60 4.23 5.58
C SER A 38 -12.45 4.02 6.57
N GLU A 39 -11.21 4.09 6.08
CA GLU A 39 -9.97 3.95 6.84
C GLU A 39 -9.37 5.31 7.27
N ALA A 40 -9.93 6.43 6.82
CA ALA A 40 -9.41 7.75 7.14
C ALA A 40 -9.62 8.09 8.62
N THR A 41 -8.51 8.27 9.34
CA THR A 41 -8.51 8.77 10.72
C THR A 41 -8.64 10.29 10.73
N TRP A 42 -9.64 10.80 11.44
CA TRP A 42 -9.85 12.23 11.64
C TRP A 42 -9.30 12.65 13.01
N TYR A 43 -8.45 13.68 13.02
CA TYR A 43 -7.93 14.27 14.25
C TYR A 43 -8.65 15.58 14.56
N ALA A 44 -8.96 15.78 15.83
CA ALA A 44 -9.47 17.05 16.33
C ALA A 44 -8.39 18.15 16.20
N PRO A 45 -8.79 19.44 16.10
CA PRO A 45 -7.82 20.54 16.03
C PRO A 45 -6.92 20.56 17.27
N MET A 46 -5.61 20.69 17.09
CA MET A 46 -4.64 20.71 18.19
C MET A 46 -4.56 22.08 18.90
N VAL A 47 -5.19 23.10 18.34
CA VAL A 47 -5.21 24.47 18.86
C VAL A 47 -6.60 25.06 18.76
N THR A 48 -6.95 25.98 19.66
CA THR A 48 -8.17 26.78 19.55
C THR A 48 -8.06 27.80 18.42
N ALA A 49 -9.15 28.50 18.12
CA ALA A 49 -9.17 29.55 17.10
C ALA A 49 -8.20 30.71 17.41
N GLU A 50 -7.92 30.93 18.69
CA GLU A 50 -7.01 31.95 19.23
C GLU A 50 -5.54 31.45 19.28
N GLY A 51 -5.28 30.20 18.85
CA GLY A 51 -3.95 29.61 18.84
C GLY A 51 -3.51 29.00 20.18
N VAL A 52 -4.42 28.80 21.13
CA VAL A 52 -4.10 28.16 22.42
C VAL A 52 -4.03 26.65 22.23
N PRO A 53 -2.96 25.96 22.69
CA PRO A 53 -2.86 24.50 22.60
C PRO A 53 -4.01 23.79 23.32
N ILE A 54 -4.57 22.76 22.68
CA ILE A 54 -5.54 21.84 23.29
C ILE A 54 -4.79 20.57 23.66
N GLU A 55 -4.31 20.52 24.90
CA GLU A 55 -3.40 19.50 25.41
C GLU A 55 -3.91 18.06 25.18
N GLU A 56 -5.21 17.82 25.41
CA GLU A 56 -5.85 16.52 25.19
C GLU A 56 -5.72 16.05 23.73
N ASN A 57 -5.99 16.94 22.77
CA ASN A 57 -5.91 16.60 21.34
C ASN A 57 -4.46 16.37 20.91
N ILE A 58 -3.52 17.09 21.51
CA ILE A 58 -2.08 16.90 21.26
C ILE A 58 -1.65 15.52 21.78
N GLN A 59 -2.06 15.13 22.98
CA GLN A 59 -1.75 13.83 23.55
C GLN A 59 -2.30 12.69 22.71
N LEU A 60 -3.57 12.77 22.30
CA LEU A 60 -4.19 11.79 21.39
C LEU A 60 -3.43 11.68 20.05
N ALA A 61 -2.99 12.80 19.48
CA ALA A 61 -2.21 12.80 18.25
C ALA A 61 -0.83 12.15 18.45
N VAL A 62 -0.16 12.43 19.57
CA VAL A 62 1.14 11.84 19.90
C VAL A 62 1.03 10.32 20.07
N GLU A 63 0.02 9.85 20.80
CA GLU A 63 -0.22 8.41 21.00
C GLU A 63 -0.49 7.70 19.67
N ALA A 64 -1.35 8.27 18.81
CA ALA A 64 -1.64 7.70 17.50
C ALA A 64 -0.39 7.63 16.60
N ILE A 65 0.50 8.64 16.66
CA ILE A 65 1.78 8.62 15.94
C ILE A 65 2.68 7.50 16.47
N GLN A 66 2.77 7.33 17.79
CA GLN A 66 3.58 6.28 18.40
C GLN A 66 3.07 4.88 18.06
N GLU A 67 1.76 4.66 18.10
CA GLU A 67 1.13 3.41 17.69
C GLU A 67 1.44 3.09 16.22
N ARG A 68 1.33 4.10 15.34
CA ARG A 68 1.65 3.93 13.92
C ARG A 68 3.10 3.52 13.69
N ILE A 69 4.04 4.17 14.38
CA ILE A 69 5.47 3.82 14.31
C ILE A 69 5.71 2.38 14.78
N ALA A 70 5.03 1.94 15.84
CA ALA A 70 5.14 0.57 16.35
C ALA A 70 4.62 -0.45 15.33
N LEU A 71 3.44 -0.20 14.76
CA LEU A 71 2.85 -1.05 13.73
C LEU A 71 3.74 -1.16 12.48
N GLU A 72 4.33 -0.06 12.03
CA GLU A 72 5.23 -0.06 10.87
C GLU A 72 6.49 -0.89 11.14
N ARG A 73 7.09 -0.77 12.32
CA ARG A 73 8.24 -1.60 12.74
C ARG A 73 7.89 -3.08 12.80
N GLU A 74 6.70 -3.42 13.29
CA GLU A 74 6.22 -4.80 13.33
C GLU A 74 6.01 -5.35 11.91
N GLN A 75 5.38 -4.57 11.02
CA GLN A 75 5.19 -4.95 9.62
C GLN A 75 6.52 -5.16 8.89
N GLU A 76 7.51 -4.28 9.11
CA GLU A 76 8.86 -4.44 8.57
C GLU A 76 9.52 -5.73 9.08
N SER A 77 9.41 -6.02 10.37
CA SER A 77 9.91 -7.27 10.97
C SER A 77 9.25 -8.49 10.31
N ILE A 78 7.93 -8.53 10.24
CA ILE A 78 7.17 -9.62 9.60
C ILE A 78 7.58 -9.78 8.14
N ARG A 79 7.71 -8.68 7.40
CA ARG A 79 8.14 -8.70 6.00
C ARG A 79 9.52 -9.31 5.86
N SER A 80 10.48 -8.89 6.69
CA SER A 80 11.85 -9.41 6.67
C SER A 80 11.90 -10.92 6.94
N ILE A 81 11.13 -11.41 7.93
CA ILE A 81 11.02 -12.83 8.27
C ILE A 81 10.38 -13.60 7.11
N THR A 82 9.33 -13.04 6.51
CA THR A 82 8.64 -13.64 5.37
C THR A 82 9.55 -13.75 4.15
N GLU A 83 10.41 -12.76 3.91
CA GLU A 83 11.39 -12.79 2.82
C GLU A 83 12.50 -13.83 3.08
N ALA A 84 13.04 -13.86 4.30
CA ALA A 84 14.05 -14.85 4.69
C ALA A 84 13.53 -16.29 4.60
N THR A 85 12.29 -16.53 5.07
CA THR A 85 11.65 -17.85 4.98
C THR A 85 11.37 -18.26 3.54
N LYS A 86 10.87 -17.34 2.69
CA LYS A 86 10.71 -17.60 1.25
C LYS A 86 12.04 -17.96 0.59
N ALA A 87 13.11 -17.24 0.89
CA ALA A 87 14.44 -17.52 0.35
C ALA A 87 14.97 -18.89 0.82
N PHE A 88 14.77 -19.24 2.09
CA PHE A 88 15.15 -20.54 2.63
C PHE A 88 14.41 -21.69 1.95
N VAL A 89 13.07 -21.60 1.85
CA VAL A 89 12.25 -22.62 1.19
C VAL A 89 12.63 -22.75 -0.28
N HIS A 90 12.87 -21.64 -0.98
CA HIS A 90 13.33 -21.64 -2.36
C HIS A 90 14.67 -22.37 -2.51
N LYS A 91 15.63 -22.08 -1.63
CA LYS A 91 16.95 -22.74 -1.62
C LYS A 91 16.84 -24.24 -1.40
N GLU A 92 16.03 -24.69 -0.43
CA GLU A 92 15.83 -26.11 -0.17
C GLU A 92 15.13 -26.82 -1.34
N MET A 93 14.18 -26.16 -2.00
CA MET A 93 13.54 -26.69 -3.20
C MET A 93 14.55 -26.87 -4.35
N MET A 94 15.43 -25.90 -4.58
CA MET A 94 16.46 -25.99 -5.63
C MET A 94 17.45 -27.13 -5.37
N LYS A 95 17.93 -27.31 -4.13
CA LYS A 95 18.76 -28.47 -3.76
C LYS A 95 18.05 -29.80 -4.04
N SER A 96 16.75 -29.87 -3.76
CA SER A 96 15.96 -31.07 -4.04
C SER A 96 15.86 -31.34 -5.55
N VAL A 97 15.70 -30.31 -6.37
CA VAL A 97 15.69 -30.42 -7.83
C VAL A 97 17.06 -30.88 -8.35
N GLU A 98 18.15 -30.25 -7.93
CA GLU A 98 19.53 -30.62 -8.31
C GLU A 98 19.82 -32.08 -7.98
N SER A 99 19.51 -32.54 -6.76
CA SER A 99 19.72 -33.94 -6.36
C SER A 99 18.88 -34.94 -7.17
N ARG A 100 17.70 -34.54 -7.67
CA ARG A 100 16.88 -35.38 -8.57
C ARG A 100 17.46 -35.43 -9.97
N GLU A 101 18.03 -34.34 -10.46
CA GLU A 101 18.70 -34.29 -11.76
C GLU A 101 19.99 -35.13 -11.78
N GLU A 102 20.81 -35.04 -10.73
CA GLU A 102 22.01 -35.89 -10.58
C GLU A 102 21.66 -37.37 -10.57
N LYS A 103 20.64 -37.78 -9.78
CA LYS A 103 20.18 -39.18 -9.75
C LYS A 103 19.67 -39.67 -11.10
N LYS A 104 19.05 -38.79 -11.90
CA LYS A 104 18.61 -39.15 -13.26
C LYS A 104 19.78 -39.35 -14.22
N LYS A 105 20.83 -38.52 -14.14
CA LYS A 105 22.04 -38.65 -14.97
C LYS A 105 22.78 -39.96 -14.69
N ILE A 106 23.03 -40.28 -13.43
CA ILE A 106 23.70 -41.54 -13.01
C ILE A 106 22.93 -42.78 -13.49
N ASN A 107 21.60 -42.74 -13.44
CA ASN A 107 20.74 -43.85 -13.88
C ASN A 107 20.65 -43.99 -15.42
N GLN A 108 20.98 -42.94 -16.17
CA GLN A 108 21.11 -43.01 -17.63
C GLN A 108 22.46 -43.56 -18.07
N GLU A 109 23.55 -43.17 -17.39
CA GLU A 109 24.91 -43.66 -17.68
C GLU A 109 25.04 -45.16 -17.41
N SER A 110 24.50 -45.65 -16.29
CA SER A 110 24.49 -47.08 -15.93
C SER A 110 23.58 -47.98 -16.79
N ARG A 111 22.77 -47.40 -17.68
CA ARG A 111 21.93 -48.14 -18.65
C ARG A 111 22.55 -48.27 -20.03
N ASN A 112 23.63 -47.52 -20.29
CA ASN A 112 24.32 -47.48 -21.58
C ASN A 112 25.67 -48.24 -21.57
N GLU A 113 26.04 -48.85 -20.44
CA GLU A 113 27.13 -49.83 -20.28
C GLU A 113 26.57 -51.26 -20.29
#